data_AF-A0A2V9G7W9-F1
#
_entry.id   AF-A0A2V9G7W9-F1
#
_cell.length_a   1.000
_cell.length_b   1.000
_cell.length_c   1.000
_cell.angle_alpha   90.00
_cell.angle_beta   90.00
_cell.angle_gamma   90.00
#
_symmetry.space_group_name_H-M   'P 1'
#
loop_
_entity.id
_entity.type
_entity.pdbx_description
1 polymer ?
#
loop_
_entity_poly.entity_id
_entity_poly.type
_entity_poly.pdbx_seq_one_letter_code
_entity_poly.pdbx_strand_id
1 'polypeptide(L)'
;MAGYNPAGVVFPVSAAIYRQIAQYKTVLESYSQPLLGLIEWQPTASGNVSVLNETRDFYRYFDATVHTEFLYQCVEETIERDLPQEVAYLEAYDRFAKGLEDFVDMPQRKVDLLHRFLRQGKGRLSKRARTGEFAPLSDAEVGLVEKLYEESFTDVAVENGRDDS
;
A
#
# COMPACT_ATOMS: atom_id res chain seq x y z
N MET A 1 -24.37 13.59 -7.71
CA MET A 1 -23.03 13.94 -8.22
C MET A 1 -22.02 13.11 -7.43
N ALA A 2 -21.84 11.84 -7.81
CA ALA A 2 -20.91 10.92 -7.18
C ALA A 2 -20.32 10.11 -8.33
N GLY A 3 -19.10 10.45 -8.74
CA GLY A 3 -18.56 10.01 -10.04
C GLY A 3 -17.04 10.07 -10.11
N TYR A 4 -16.36 9.81 -9.00
CA TYR A 4 -14.90 9.72 -8.98
C TYR A 4 -14.38 8.32 -8.63
N ASN A 5 -15.26 7.34 -8.41
CA ASN A 5 -14.86 5.95 -8.23
C ASN A 5 -15.61 5.04 -9.23
N PRO A 6 -14.93 4.35 -10.15
CA PRO A 6 -15.52 3.28 -10.92
C PRO A 6 -16.11 2.23 -9.96
N ALA A 7 -17.35 1.78 -10.21
CA ALA A 7 -17.98 0.80 -9.34
C ALA A 7 -17.12 -0.48 -9.27
N GLY A 8 -16.63 -0.79 -8.06
CA GLY A 8 -15.81 -1.98 -7.80
C GLY A 8 -14.30 -1.74 -7.61
N VAL A 9 -13.81 -0.51 -7.79
CA VAL A 9 -12.38 -0.19 -7.58
C VAL A 9 -12.18 0.39 -6.17
N VAL A 10 -11.25 -0.20 -5.41
CA VAL A 10 -10.81 0.36 -4.13
C VAL A 10 -9.62 1.28 -4.42
N PHE A 11 -9.82 2.59 -4.27
CA PHE A 11 -8.72 3.54 -4.39
C PHE A 11 -7.84 3.49 -3.13
N PRO A 12 -6.53 3.19 -3.22
CA PRO A 12 -5.64 3.05 -2.07
C PRO A 12 -5.20 4.40 -1.47
N VAL A 13 -6.13 5.32 -1.24
CA VAL A 13 -5.84 6.67 -0.69
C VAL A 13 -5.21 6.58 0.70
N SER A 14 -5.49 5.53 1.46
CA SER A 14 -4.88 5.29 2.78
C SER A 14 -3.35 5.16 2.73
N ALA A 15 -2.79 4.56 1.66
CA ALA A 15 -1.34 4.46 1.48
C ALA A 15 -0.72 5.84 1.19
N ALA A 16 -1.39 6.67 0.38
CA ALA A 16 -0.98 8.05 0.11
C ALA A 16 -1.02 8.92 1.38
N ILE A 17 -2.09 8.81 2.17
CA ILE A 17 -2.18 9.48 3.47
C ILE A 17 -1.04 9.03 4.40
N TYR A 18 -0.73 7.74 4.44
CA TYR A 18 0.33 7.22 5.31
C TYR A 18 1.71 7.77 4.94
N ARG A 19 2.04 7.88 3.65
CA ARG A 19 3.30 8.51 3.19
C ARG A 19 3.39 9.99 3.58
N GLN A 20 2.24 10.65 3.72
CA GLN A 20 2.14 12.07 4.07
C GLN A 20 1.56 12.29 5.48
N ILE A 21 1.80 11.36 6.41
CA ILE A 21 1.12 11.35 7.72
C ILE A 21 1.37 12.62 8.56
N ALA A 22 2.53 13.23 8.41
CA ALA A 22 2.85 14.50 9.07
C ALA A 22 1.96 15.65 8.54
N GLN A 23 1.79 15.74 7.22
CA GLN A 23 0.90 16.72 6.60
C GLN A 23 -0.56 16.45 6.96
N TYR A 24 -0.98 15.19 6.95
CA TYR A 24 -2.32 14.80 7.40
C TYR A 24 -2.60 15.30 8.82
N LYS A 25 -1.65 15.11 9.75
CA LYS A 25 -1.75 15.63 11.11
C LYS A 25 -1.88 17.15 11.12
N THR A 26 -1.02 17.87 10.41
CA THR A 26 -1.08 19.34 10.32
C THR A 26 -2.41 19.84 9.78
N VAL A 27 -2.96 19.18 8.76
CA VAL A 27 -4.28 19.49 8.18
C VAL A 27 -5.38 19.33 9.22
N LEU A 28 -5.41 18.21 9.96
CA LEU A 28 -6.38 18.00 11.04
C LEU A 28 -6.23 19.01 12.18
N GLU A 29 -5.00 19.34 12.55
CA GLU A 29 -4.70 20.30 13.61
C GLU A 29 -5.06 21.73 13.22
N SER A 30 -5.06 22.07 11.93
CA SER A 30 -5.41 23.42 11.43
C SER A 30 -6.81 23.88 11.87
N TYR A 31 -7.75 22.93 12.01
CA TYR A 31 -9.10 23.22 12.45
C TYR A 31 -9.37 22.77 13.90
N SER A 32 -8.80 21.65 14.33
CA SER A 32 -9.08 21.11 15.66
C SER A 32 -8.37 21.86 16.80
N GLN A 33 -7.16 22.40 16.59
CA GLN A 33 -6.42 23.11 17.66
C GLN A 33 -7.14 24.38 18.14
N PRO A 34 -7.60 25.29 17.25
CA PRO A 34 -8.36 26.48 17.67
C PRO A 34 -9.65 26.15 18.44
N LEU A 35 -10.28 25.01 18.13
CA LEU A 35 -11.53 24.58 18.76
C LEU A 35 -11.37 24.15 20.21
N LEU A 36 -10.20 23.65 20.61
CA LEU A 36 -9.99 23.14 21.98
C LEU A 36 -10.25 24.20 23.06
N GLY A 37 -9.99 25.48 22.76
CA GLY A 37 -10.27 26.59 23.68
C GLY A 37 -11.75 26.96 23.80
N LEU A 38 -12.61 26.44 22.92
CA LEU A 38 -14.06 26.71 22.87
C LEU A 38 -14.89 25.53 23.40
N ILE A 39 -14.24 24.41 23.70
CA ILE A 39 -14.89 23.18 24.16
C ILE A 39 -14.73 23.10 25.68
N GLU A 40 -15.84 23.18 26.40
CA GLU A 40 -15.87 22.89 27.82
C GLU A 40 -15.99 21.38 28.01
N TRP A 41 -15.04 20.77 28.71
CA TRP A 41 -15.04 19.32 28.89
C TRP A 41 -14.51 18.88 30.25
N GLN A 42 -14.91 17.67 30.64
CA GLN A 42 -14.41 17.00 31.84
C GLN A 42 -14.07 15.54 31.57
N PRO A 43 -13.06 14.96 32.24
CA PRO A 43 -12.77 13.53 32.15
C PRO A 43 -13.88 12.71 32.82
N THR A 44 -14.23 11.58 32.23
CA THR A 44 -15.14 10.60 32.83
C THR A 44 -14.38 9.58 33.66
N ALA A 45 -15.08 8.86 34.55
CA ALA A 45 -14.49 7.76 35.32
C ALA A 45 -13.95 6.61 34.44
N SER A 46 -14.36 6.52 33.18
CA SER A 46 -13.88 5.54 32.21
C SER A 46 -12.67 6.02 31.38
N GLY A 47 -12.14 7.21 31.64
CA GLY A 47 -11.04 7.79 30.86
C GLY A 47 -11.49 8.39 29.51
N ASN A 48 -12.80 8.61 29.32
CA ASN A 48 -13.32 9.34 28.17
C ASN A 48 -13.49 10.83 28.52
N VAL A 49 -14.02 11.60 27.57
CA VAL A 49 -14.31 13.01 27.70
C VAL A 49 -15.82 13.24 27.63
N SER A 50 -16.36 14.04 28.55
CA SER A 50 -17.73 14.57 28.49
C SER A 50 -17.69 16.03 28.12
N VAL A 51 -18.31 16.40 26.99
CA VAL A 51 -18.45 17.79 26.55
C VAL A 51 -19.64 18.43 27.27
N LEU A 52 -19.43 19.61 27.83
CA LEU A 52 -20.37 20.30 28.72
C LEU A 52 -21.18 21.40 27.99
N ASN A 53 -20.72 21.84 26.82
CA ASN A 53 -21.36 22.87 26.00
C ASN A 53 -21.77 22.36 24.60
N GLU A 54 -22.68 23.08 23.95
CA GLU A 54 -23.15 22.76 22.59
C GLU A 54 -22.07 23.13 21.56
N THR A 55 -21.39 22.11 21.03
CA THR A 55 -20.26 22.27 20.09
C THR A 55 -20.54 21.68 18.71
N ARG A 56 -21.73 21.11 18.50
CA ARG A 56 -22.11 20.39 17.27
C ARG A 56 -21.87 21.20 16.00
N ASP A 57 -22.19 22.49 16.03
CA ASP A 57 -22.14 23.33 14.84
C ASP A 57 -20.70 23.55 14.36
N PHE A 58 -19.71 23.48 15.26
CA PHE A 58 -18.29 23.52 14.90
C PHE A 58 -17.87 22.31 14.06
N TYR A 59 -18.43 21.12 14.32
CA TYR A 59 -18.09 19.93 13.53
C TYR A 59 -18.94 19.79 12.27
N ARG A 60 -20.11 20.43 12.23
CA ARG A 60 -21.07 20.29 11.13
C ARG A 60 -20.79 21.23 9.96
N TYR A 61 -20.31 22.44 10.25
CA TYR A 61 -20.17 23.51 9.26
C TYR A 61 -18.76 24.07 9.18
N PHE A 62 -17.75 23.23 9.44
CA PHE A 62 -16.38 23.65 9.35
C PHE A 62 -15.93 23.93 7.92
N ASP A 63 -14.97 24.84 7.80
CA ASP A 63 -14.25 25.04 6.55
C ASP A 63 -13.30 23.84 6.33
N ALA A 64 -13.73 22.95 5.45
CA ALA A 64 -12.99 21.75 5.09
C ALA A 64 -12.05 21.97 3.90
N THR A 65 -11.80 23.21 3.46
CA THR A 65 -11.00 23.50 2.24
C THR A 65 -9.65 22.82 2.28
N VAL A 66 -8.85 23.07 3.32
CA VAL A 66 -7.49 22.48 3.47
C VAL A 66 -7.54 20.94 3.56
N HIS A 67 -8.58 20.39 4.17
CA HIS A 67 -8.78 18.93 4.26
C HIS A 67 -9.09 18.32 2.90
N THR A 68 -9.93 19.01 2.13
CA THR A 68 -10.34 18.61 0.79
C THR A 68 -9.15 18.68 -0.17
N GLU A 69 -8.39 19.77 -0.15
CA GLU A 69 -7.17 19.95 -0.94
C GLU A 69 -6.16 18.83 -0.68
N PHE A 70 -5.91 18.51 0.61
CA PHE A 70 -5.03 17.40 0.98
C PHE A 70 -5.53 16.06 0.43
N LEU A 71 -6.82 15.76 0.56
CA LEU A 71 -7.39 14.51 0.03
C LEU A 71 -7.29 14.46 -1.50
N TYR A 72 -7.50 15.58 -2.20
CA TYR A 72 -7.30 15.64 -3.65
C TYR A 72 -5.85 15.37 -4.03
N GLN A 73 -4.88 15.92 -3.30
CA GLN A 73 -3.46 15.64 -3.51
C GLN A 73 -3.16 14.14 -3.32
N CYS A 74 -3.73 13.49 -2.30
CA CYS A 74 -3.58 12.05 -2.13
C CYS A 74 -4.21 11.25 -3.27
N VAL A 75 -5.37 11.67 -3.77
CA VAL A 75 -6.02 11.04 -4.94
C VAL A 75 -5.18 11.19 -6.19
N GLU A 76 -4.64 12.38 -6.44
CA GLU A 76 -3.73 12.66 -7.56
C GLU A 76 -2.50 11.75 -7.49
N GLU A 77 -1.84 11.66 -6.33
CA GLU A 77 -0.69 10.76 -6.13
C GLU A 77 -1.05 9.29 -6.42
N THR A 78 -2.24 8.84 -5.99
CA THR A 78 -2.71 7.48 -6.26
C THR A 78 -2.97 7.24 -7.75
N ILE A 79 -3.54 8.22 -8.47
CA ILE A 79 -3.80 8.12 -9.91
C ILE A 79 -2.50 8.14 -10.71
N GLU A 80 -1.60 9.05 -10.39
CA GLU A 80 -0.40 9.30 -11.18
C GLU A 80 0.72 8.31 -10.88
N ARG A 81 0.74 7.73 -9.68
CA ARG A 81 1.84 6.86 -9.25
C ARG A 81 1.38 5.47 -8.85
N ASP A 82 0.52 5.36 -7.86
CA ASP A 82 0.22 4.04 -7.25
C ASP A 82 -0.49 3.11 -8.24
N LEU A 83 -1.51 3.60 -8.97
CA LEU A 83 -2.25 2.80 -9.95
C LEU A 83 -1.38 2.33 -11.13
N PRO A 84 -0.58 3.20 -11.80
CA PRO A 84 0.34 2.74 -12.84
C PRO A 84 1.36 1.72 -12.34
N GLN A 85 1.89 1.89 -11.13
CA GLN A 85 2.82 0.94 -10.52
C GLN A 85 2.16 -0.42 -10.25
N GLU A 86 0.93 -0.42 -9.73
CA GLU A 86 0.17 -1.65 -9.50
C GLU A 86 -0.09 -2.40 -10.81
N VAL A 87 -0.52 -1.69 -11.87
CA VAL A 87 -0.72 -2.28 -13.19
C VAL A 87 0.59 -2.87 -13.73
N ALA A 88 1.69 -2.10 -13.70
CA ALA A 88 2.98 -2.58 -14.17
C ALA A 88 3.47 -3.81 -13.40
N TYR A 89 3.21 -3.87 -12.10
CA TYR A 89 3.53 -5.03 -11.26
C TYR A 89 2.69 -6.26 -11.64
N LEU A 90 1.38 -6.11 -11.88
CA LEU A 90 0.52 -7.20 -12.33
C LEU A 90 0.98 -7.74 -13.69
N GLU A 91 1.31 -6.86 -14.63
CA GLU A 91 1.84 -7.26 -15.95
C GLU A 91 3.19 -7.99 -15.84
N ALA A 92 4.08 -7.54 -14.95
CA ALA A 92 5.36 -8.21 -14.69
C ALA A 92 5.18 -9.58 -14.05
N TYR A 93 4.25 -9.71 -13.10
CA TYR A 93 3.91 -10.99 -12.49
C TYR A 93 3.35 -11.96 -13.54
N ASP A 94 2.44 -11.51 -14.39
CA ASP A 94 1.87 -12.34 -15.47
C ASP A 94 2.95 -12.81 -16.45
N ARG A 95 3.91 -11.94 -16.80
CA ARG A 95 5.08 -12.33 -17.62
C ARG A 95 5.94 -13.38 -16.94
N PHE A 96 6.23 -13.19 -15.64
CA PHE A 96 7.00 -14.15 -14.86
C PHE A 96 6.29 -15.51 -14.77
N ALA A 97 5.00 -15.53 -14.45
CA ALA A 97 4.23 -16.75 -14.32
C ALA A 97 4.15 -17.51 -15.65
N LYS A 98 3.84 -16.83 -16.75
CA LYS A 98 3.81 -17.44 -18.09
C LYS A 98 5.17 -17.96 -18.53
N GLY A 99 6.24 -17.19 -18.32
CA GLY A 99 7.58 -17.65 -18.67
C GLY A 99 8.02 -18.86 -17.86
N LEU A 100 7.56 -18.99 -16.62
CA LEU A 100 7.87 -20.14 -15.77
C LEU A 100 7.21 -21.43 -16.27
N GLU A 101 5.99 -21.34 -16.82
CA GLU A 101 5.27 -22.48 -17.40
C GLU A 101 6.03 -23.15 -18.56
N ASP A 102 6.90 -22.40 -19.26
CA ASP A 102 7.67 -22.93 -20.39
C ASP A 102 8.75 -23.96 -19.99
N PHE A 103 9.21 -23.94 -18.74
CA PHE A 103 10.31 -24.81 -18.30
C PHE A 103 10.12 -25.43 -16.91
N VAL A 104 9.08 -25.05 -16.14
CA VAL A 104 8.74 -25.73 -14.88
C VAL A 104 7.23 -25.94 -14.75
N ASP A 105 6.82 -27.21 -14.65
CA ASP A 105 5.44 -27.56 -14.29
C ASP A 105 5.25 -27.44 -12.77
N MET A 106 4.52 -26.43 -12.33
CA MET A 106 4.14 -26.29 -10.93
C MET A 106 2.76 -25.66 -10.74
N PRO A 107 2.01 -26.04 -9.68
CA PRO A 107 0.73 -25.41 -9.37
C PRO A 107 0.88 -23.91 -9.09
N GLN A 108 -0.12 -23.10 -9.44
CA GLN A 108 -0.13 -21.63 -9.23
C GLN A 108 0.31 -21.21 -7.81
N ARG A 109 -0.14 -21.94 -6.78
CA ARG A 109 0.24 -21.67 -5.39
C ARG A 109 1.76 -21.75 -5.13
N LYS A 110 2.48 -22.61 -5.86
CA LYS A 110 3.95 -22.69 -5.80
C LYS A 110 4.60 -21.54 -6.56
N VAL A 111 4.01 -21.09 -7.68
CA VAL A 111 4.46 -19.88 -8.40
C VAL A 111 4.34 -18.66 -7.49
N ASP A 112 3.21 -18.49 -6.79
CA ASP A 112 3.00 -17.41 -5.82
C ASP A 112 4.00 -17.46 -4.66
N LEU A 113 4.34 -18.67 -4.19
CA LEU A 113 5.33 -18.85 -3.14
C LEU A 113 6.72 -18.49 -3.65
N LEU A 114 7.09 -18.99 -4.83
CA LEU A 114 8.38 -18.73 -5.48
C LEU A 114 8.59 -17.23 -5.69
N HIS A 115 7.59 -16.56 -6.27
CA HIS A 115 7.60 -15.11 -6.47
C HIS A 115 7.84 -14.36 -5.14
N ARG A 116 7.17 -14.76 -4.04
CA ARG A 116 7.39 -14.15 -2.72
C ARG A 116 8.81 -14.34 -2.19
N PHE A 117 9.38 -15.54 -2.32
CA PHE A 117 10.76 -15.80 -1.91
C PHE A 117 11.78 -15.00 -2.72
N LEU A 118 11.58 -14.91 -4.04
CA LEU A 118 12.43 -14.10 -4.92
C LEU A 118 12.32 -12.61 -4.55
N ARG A 119 11.12 -12.09 -4.32
CA ARG A 119 10.92 -10.69 -3.92
C ARG A 119 11.64 -10.36 -2.60
N GLN A 120 11.49 -11.21 -1.58
CA GLN A 120 12.19 -11.05 -0.30
C GLN A 120 13.71 -11.18 -0.46
N GLY A 121 14.16 -12.07 -1.33
CA GLY A 121 15.57 -12.32 -1.62
C GLY A 121 16.18 -11.40 -2.70
N LYS A 122 15.49 -10.32 -3.09
CA LYS A 122 15.93 -9.38 -4.16
C LYS A 122 16.31 -10.09 -5.46
N GLY A 123 15.43 -10.96 -5.93
CA GLY A 123 15.60 -11.77 -7.13
C GLY A 123 16.38 -13.06 -6.94
N ARG A 124 16.78 -13.40 -5.70
CA ARG A 124 17.57 -14.61 -5.43
C ARG A 124 16.94 -15.53 -4.39
N LEU A 125 16.98 -16.83 -4.65
CA LEU A 125 16.58 -17.86 -3.69
C LEU A 125 17.69 -18.14 -2.69
N SER A 126 17.34 -18.09 -1.40
CA SER A 126 18.25 -18.52 -0.32
C SER A 126 18.58 -20.02 -0.44
N LYS A 127 19.75 -20.43 0.06
CA LYS A 127 20.14 -21.84 0.10
C LYS A 127 19.09 -22.73 0.77
N ARG A 128 18.45 -22.23 1.85
CA ARG A 128 17.38 -22.95 2.57
C ARG A 128 16.12 -23.12 1.73
N ALA A 129 15.74 -22.10 0.94
CA ALA A 129 14.59 -22.19 0.05
C ALA A 129 14.86 -23.20 -1.09
N ARG A 130 16.08 -23.17 -1.66
CA ARG A 130 16.53 -24.12 -2.68
C ARG A 130 16.54 -25.57 -2.18
N THR A 131 17.00 -25.84 -0.96
CA THR A 131 17.06 -27.20 -0.40
C THR A 131 15.78 -27.64 0.30
N GLY A 132 14.80 -26.76 0.45
CA GLY A 132 13.53 -27.00 1.15
C GLY A 132 12.36 -27.02 0.19
N GLU A 133 11.58 -25.93 0.21
CA GLU A 133 10.35 -25.77 -0.59
C GLU A 133 10.56 -25.95 -2.10
N PHE A 134 11.75 -25.64 -2.60
CA PHE A 134 12.12 -25.71 -4.02
C PHE A 134 13.20 -26.77 -4.33
N ALA A 135 13.39 -27.76 -3.44
CA ALA A 135 14.32 -28.89 -3.66
C ALA A 135 14.13 -29.66 -4.97
N PRO A 136 12.93 -29.75 -5.56
CA PRO A 136 12.77 -30.38 -6.87
C PRO A 136 13.39 -29.61 -8.05
N LEU A 137 13.72 -28.32 -7.89
CA LEU A 137 14.37 -27.54 -8.93
C LEU A 137 15.87 -27.83 -8.96
N SER A 138 16.40 -28.11 -10.13
CA SER A 138 17.84 -28.17 -10.39
C SER A 138 18.49 -26.79 -10.30
N ASP A 139 19.80 -26.75 -10.09
CA ASP A 139 20.55 -25.49 -10.08
C ASP A 139 20.43 -24.71 -11.40
N ALA A 140 20.27 -25.43 -12.53
CA ALA A 140 20.05 -24.81 -13.84
C ALA A 140 18.67 -24.14 -13.91
N GLU A 141 17.61 -24.81 -13.47
CA GLU A 141 16.26 -24.24 -13.41
C GLU A 141 16.20 -23.05 -12.46
N VAL A 142 16.85 -23.13 -11.30
CA VAL A 142 16.93 -21.99 -10.36
C VAL A 142 17.61 -20.79 -11.02
N GLY A 143 18.69 -20.99 -11.77
CA GLY A 143 19.33 -19.91 -12.52
C GLY A 143 18.43 -19.29 -13.58
N LEU A 144 17.63 -20.10 -14.29
CA LEU A 144 16.64 -19.62 -15.26
C LEU A 144 15.51 -18.84 -14.58
N VAL A 145 15.02 -19.32 -13.44
CA VAL A 145 14.00 -18.64 -12.63
C VAL A 145 14.48 -17.27 -12.15
N GLU A 146 15.68 -17.20 -11.57
CA GLU A 146 16.24 -15.95 -11.06
C GLU A 146 16.42 -14.94 -12.20
N LYS A 147 16.90 -15.40 -13.37
CA LYS A 147 17.04 -14.55 -14.56
C LYS A 147 15.68 -14.09 -15.10
N LEU A 148 14.70 -14.99 -15.22
CA LEU A 148 13.35 -14.66 -15.69
C LEU A 148 12.69 -13.64 -14.76
N TYR A 149 12.91 -13.76 -13.45
CA TYR A 149 12.43 -12.79 -12.47
C TYR A 149 13.06 -11.42 -12.69
N GLU A 150 14.39 -11.34 -12.83
CA GLU A 150 15.07 -10.08 -13.12
C GLU A 150 14.55 -9.43 -14.42
N GLU A 151 14.41 -10.21 -15.50
CA GLU A 151 13.88 -9.72 -16.80
C GLU A 151 12.41 -9.27 -16.71
N SER A 152 11.59 -9.98 -15.93
CA SER A 152 10.17 -9.66 -15.78
C SER A 152 9.96 -8.36 -14.99
N PHE A 153 10.79 -8.11 -13.97
CA PHE A 153 10.63 -6.99 -13.03
C PHE A 153 11.62 -5.84 -13.25
N THR A 154 12.39 -5.82 -14.36
CA THR A 154 13.40 -4.78 -14.63
C THR A 154 12.82 -3.35 -14.62
N ASP A 155 11.63 -3.15 -15.20
CA ASP A 155 11.01 -1.83 -15.35
C ASP A 155 9.98 -1.50 -14.25
N VAL A 156 9.74 -2.42 -13.31
CA VAL A 156 8.85 -2.18 -12.19
C VAL A 156 9.66 -1.58 -11.06
N ALA A 157 9.36 -0.33 -10.69
CA ALA A 157 9.90 0.26 -9.46
C ALA A 157 9.43 -0.60 -8.28
N VAL A 158 10.30 -1.49 -7.81
CA VAL A 158 10.04 -2.29 -6.62
C VAL A 158 10.10 -1.33 -5.43
N GLU A 159 8.96 -0.71 -5.09
CA GLU A 159 8.77 -0.09 -3.79
C GLU A 159 8.84 -1.22 -2.76
N ASN A 160 10.05 -1.45 -2.28
CA ASN A 160 10.33 -2.31 -1.16
C ASN A 160 9.55 -1.74 0.03
N GLY A 161 8.54 -2.48 0.50
CA GLY A 161 7.88 -2.20 1.76
C GLY A 161 8.94 -1.92 2.81
N ARG A 162 9.01 -0.67 3.26
CA ARG A 162 9.84 -0.30 4.40
C ARG A 162 9.26 -1.04 5.59
N ASP A 163 10.11 -1.90 6.15
CA ASP A 163 10.03 -2.35 7.54
C ASP A 163 9.82 -1.12 8.42
N ASP A 164 8.66 -1.04 9.06
CA ASP A 164 8.48 -0.21 10.24
C ASP A 164 9.26 -0.88 11.38
N SER A 165 10.27 -0.19 11.89
CA SER A 165 10.90 -0.42 13.20
C SER A 165 11.28 0.91 13.82
#